data_AF-A0A3Q2PRL2-F1
#
_entry.id   AF-A0A3Q2PRL2-F1
#
_cell.length_a   1.000
_cell.length_b   1.000
_cell.length_c   1.000
_cell.angle_alpha   90.00
_cell.angle_beta   90.00
_cell.angle_gamma   90.00
#
_symmetry.space_group_name_H-M   'P 1'
#
loop_
_entity.id
_entity.type
_entity.pdbx_description
1 polymer ?
#
loop_
_entity_poly.entity_id
_entity_poly.type
_entity_poly.pdbx_seq_one_letter_code
_entity_poly.pdbx_strand_id
1 'polypeptide(L)'
;MSALLYPEFLDGVLSYIKLTGVVLLATDQEEDAPAEEEEEEEEEEEDFQDPLETLRAKCEQTEHCVHLKERLEICEARVSSRSNTDEECTEELFDFLHARDHCVSINHTTTGMHSN
;
A
#
# COMPACT_ATOMS: atom_id res chain seq x y z
N MET A 1 7.73 -27.86 -6.92
CA MET A 1 6.99 -27.11 -7.95
C MET A 1 6.53 -25.84 -7.26
N SER A 2 7.27 -24.71 -7.30
CA SER A 2 7.05 -23.66 -8.31
C SER A 2 8.20 -22.64 -8.44
N ALA A 3 9.42 -22.92 -7.96
CA ALA A 3 10.55 -21.98 -8.03
C ALA A 3 11.27 -21.92 -9.40
N LEU A 4 10.74 -22.56 -10.44
CA LEU A 4 11.40 -22.68 -11.76
C LEU A 4 10.55 -22.12 -12.90
N LEU A 5 9.89 -20.98 -12.69
CA LEU A 5 9.27 -20.21 -13.76
C LEU A 5 9.98 -18.86 -13.86
N TYR A 6 10.92 -18.76 -14.80
CA TYR A 6 11.64 -17.55 -15.25
C TYR A 6 13.07 -17.29 -14.72
N PRO A 7 14.05 -18.15 -15.03
CA PRO A 7 15.47 -17.82 -14.85
C PRO A 7 15.89 -16.55 -15.63
N GLU A 8 15.41 -16.37 -16.87
CA GLU A 8 15.73 -15.20 -17.72
C GLU A 8 15.15 -13.86 -17.19
N PHE A 9 14.04 -13.91 -16.44
CA PHE A 9 13.41 -12.71 -15.89
C PHE A 9 14.16 -12.24 -14.64
N LEU A 10 14.69 -13.17 -13.85
CA LEU A 10 15.47 -12.87 -12.66
C LEU A 10 16.80 -12.18 -13.02
N ASP A 11 17.47 -12.60 -14.09
CA ASP A 11 18.70 -11.95 -14.56
C ASP A 11 18.46 -10.50 -15.00
N GLY A 12 17.37 -10.26 -15.75
CA GLY A 12 16.97 -8.91 -16.18
C GLY A 12 16.55 -8.02 -15.01
N VAL A 13 15.79 -8.55 -14.07
CA VAL A 13 15.33 -7.85 -12.87
C VAL A 13 16.52 -7.52 -11.96
N LEU A 14 17.47 -8.45 -11.77
CA LEU A 14 18.70 -8.22 -11.01
C LEU A 14 19.63 -7.20 -11.68
N SER A 15 19.72 -7.21 -13.02
CA SER A 15 20.46 -6.20 -13.78
C SER A 15 19.84 -4.81 -13.67
N TYR A 16 18.52 -4.72 -13.78
CA TYR A 16 17.78 -3.46 -13.61
C TYR A 16 17.96 -2.91 -12.19
N ILE A 17 17.82 -3.75 -11.17
CA ILE A 17 18.02 -3.40 -9.76
C ILE A 17 19.44 -2.86 -9.50
N LYS A 18 20.48 -3.48 -10.05
CA LYS A 18 21.86 -2.98 -9.97
C LYS A 18 22.06 -1.64 -10.67
N LEU A 19 21.37 -1.41 -11.79
CA LEU A 19 21.46 -0.18 -12.57
C LEU A 19 20.68 0.97 -11.92
N THR A 20 19.57 0.68 -11.25
CA THR A 20 18.69 1.69 -10.66
C THR A 20 18.85 1.86 -9.16
N GLY A 21 19.68 1.04 -8.50
CA GLY A 21 19.91 1.09 -7.05
C GLY A 21 18.66 0.76 -6.23
N VAL A 22 17.73 -0.03 -6.76
CA VAL A 22 16.49 -0.39 -6.06
C VAL A 22 16.82 -1.50 -5.07
N VAL A 23 16.89 -1.18 -3.78
CA VAL A 23 17.14 -2.16 -2.72
C VAL A 23 15.98 -3.15 -2.66
N LEU A 24 16.24 -4.39 -3.10
CA LEU A 24 15.32 -5.51 -2.92
C LEU A 24 15.33 -5.87 -1.44
N LEU A 25 14.27 -5.56 -0.71
CA LEU A 25 14.08 -6.00 0.68
C LEU A 25 13.71 -7.49 0.66
N ALA A 26 14.73 -8.34 0.50
CA ALA A 26 14.64 -9.79 0.66
C ALA A 26 15.49 -10.19 1.87
N THR A 27 14.86 -10.87 2.83
CA THR A 27 15.43 -11.33 4.10
C THR A 27 16.65 -12.26 3.94
N ASP A 28 17.74 -11.89 4.64
CA ASP A 28 18.90 -12.63 5.16
C ASP A 28 19.64 -13.68 4.30
N GLN A 29 20.88 -13.36 3.87
CA GLN A 29 22.12 -14.09 4.27
C GLN A 29 23.39 -13.28 3.90
N GLU A 30 24.27 -13.11 4.90
CA GLU A 30 25.49 -12.27 5.01
C GLU A 30 26.66 -12.65 4.08
N GLU A 31 27.48 -11.67 3.65
CA GLU A 31 28.96 -11.76 3.63
C GLU A 31 29.63 -10.37 3.50
N ASP A 32 30.26 -9.93 4.62
CA ASP A 32 31.46 -9.08 4.80
C ASP A 32 31.71 -7.80 3.98
N ALA A 33 31.71 -6.64 4.68
CA ALA A 33 32.53 -5.46 4.37
C ALA A 33 32.87 -4.69 5.68
N PRO A 34 34.09 -4.14 5.83
CA PRO A 34 34.66 -3.77 7.12
C PRO A 34 34.10 -2.46 7.68
N ALA A 35 34.08 -2.41 9.02
CA ALA A 35 33.66 -1.29 9.84
C ALA A 35 34.45 0.00 9.56
N GLU A 36 33.72 1.03 9.10
CA GLU A 36 34.05 2.43 9.37
C GLU A 36 33.11 2.90 10.48
N GLU A 37 33.68 3.47 11.54
CA GLU A 37 32.94 4.09 12.64
C GLU A 37 32.27 5.35 12.09
N GLU A 38 31.02 5.22 11.62
CA GLU A 38 30.15 6.36 11.32
C GLU A 38 29.46 6.78 12.61
N GLU A 39 29.67 8.06 12.96
CA GLU A 39 28.99 8.71 14.09
C GLU A 39 27.48 8.56 13.93
N GLU A 40 26.81 8.02 14.96
CA GLU A 40 25.35 7.93 15.05
C GLU A 40 24.76 9.35 15.09
N GLU A 41 24.49 9.92 13.91
CA GLU A 41 23.43 10.92 13.77
C GLU A 41 22.11 10.15 13.92
N GLU A 42 21.60 10.06 15.15
CA GLU A 42 20.19 9.76 15.40
C GLU A 42 19.36 10.89 14.76
N GLU A 43 19.10 10.79 13.47
CA GLU A 43 18.12 11.62 12.78
C GLU A 43 16.76 11.38 13.45
N GLU A 44 16.21 12.45 14.04
CA GLU A 44 14.83 12.48 14.51
C GLU A 44 13.94 12.19 13.30
N GLU A 45 13.40 10.96 13.18
CA GLU A 45 12.38 10.64 12.18
C GLU A 45 11.13 11.50 12.46
N GLU A 46 11.07 12.68 11.86
CA GLU A 46 9.83 13.46 11.79
C GLU A 46 8.78 12.62 11.07
N ASP A 47 7.63 12.42 11.73
CA ASP A 47 6.48 11.67 11.22
C ASP A 47 5.88 12.36 9.98
N PHE A 48 6.50 12.13 8.83
CA PHE A 48 6.08 12.64 7.54
C PHE A 48 4.80 11.92 7.08
N GLN A 49 3.65 12.39 7.56
CA GLN A 49 2.35 11.85 7.18
C GLN A 49 1.93 12.34 5.79
N ASP A 50 1.56 11.41 4.89
CA ASP A 50 0.99 11.72 3.59
C ASP A 50 -0.34 12.50 3.75
N PRO A 51 -0.45 13.75 3.26
CA PRO A 51 -1.70 14.51 3.28
C PRO A 51 -2.86 13.79 2.58
N LEU A 52 -2.57 12.96 1.57
CA LEU A 52 -3.58 12.15 0.89
C LEU A 52 -4.15 11.08 1.81
N GLU A 53 -3.32 10.47 2.66
CA GLU A 53 -3.76 9.45 3.61
C GLU A 53 -4.65 10.03 4.69
N THR A 54 -4.29 11.23 5.19
CA THR A 54 -5.17 12.00 6.09
C THR A 54 -6.52 12.29 5.44
N LEU A 55 -6.54 12.62 4.14
CA LEU A 55 -7.77 12.91 3.43
C LEU A 55 -8.61 11.66 3.19
N ARG A 56 -7.98 10.53 2.82
CA ARG A 56 -8.66 9.23 2.70
C ARG A 56 -9.30 8.84 4.02
N ALA A 57 -8.57 8.92 5.13
CA ALA A 57 -9.11 8.64 6.46
C ALA A 57 -10.34 9.50 6.80
N LYS A 58 -10.35 10.78 6.44
CA LYS A 58 -11.52 11.66 6.60
C LYS A 58 -12.69 11.24 5.70
N CYS A 59 -12.42 10.91 4.43
CA CYS A 59 -13.44 10.46 3.49
C CYS A 59 -14.07 9.12 3.90
N GLU A 60 -13.30 8.21 4.49
CA GLU A 60 -13.79 6.93 5.03
C GLU A 60 -14.81 7.10 6.15
N GLN A 61 -14.78 8.23 6.88
CA GLN A 61 -15.72 8.54 7.97
C GLN A 61 -17.05 9.12 7.48
N THR A 62 -17.19 9.40 6.17
CA THR A 62 -18.47 9.85 5.62
C THR A 62 -19.51 8.73 5.65
N GLU A 63 -20.77 9.07 5.92
CA GLU A 63 -21.86 8.08 6.07
C GLU A 63 -21.91 7.07 4.91
N HIS A 64 -21.76 7.54 3.68
CA HIS A 64 -21.80 6.69 2.50
C HIS A 64 -20.61 5.72 2.44
N CYS A 65 -19.39 6.18 2.77
CA CYS A 65 -18.21 5.33 2.80
C CYS A 65 -18.26 4.33 3.96
N VAL A 66 -18.73 4.74 5.15
CA VAL A 66 -18.91 3.86 6.31
C VAL A 66 -19.85 2.70 5.97
N HIS A 67 -21.00 2.98 5.36
CA HIS A 67 -21.94 1.93 4.99
C HIS A 67 -21.37 0.95 3.95
N LEU A 68 -20.62 1.45 2.96
CA LEU A 68 -19.99 0.58 1.96
C LEU A 68 -18.83 -0.23 2.54
N LYS A 69 -18.08 0.35 3.49
CA LYS A 69 -17.05 -0.36 4.26
C LYS A 69 -17.66 -1.47 5.11
N GLU A 70 -18.78 -1.21 5.79
CA GLU A 70 -19.50 -2.24 6.55
C GLU A 70 -19.95 -3.41 5.66
N ARG A 71 -20.46 -3.12 4.45
CA ARG A 71 -20.80 -4.16 3.47
C ARG A 71 -19.58 -5.01 3.07
N LEU A 72 -18.44 -4.37 2.84
CA LEU A 72 -17.18 -5.05 2.55
C LEU A 72 -16.76 -5.95 3.72
N GLU A 73 -16.75 -5.43 4.95
CA GLU A 73 -16.40 -6.19 6.16
C GLU A 73 -17.34 -7.40 6.38
N ILE A 74 -18.64 -7.25 6.10
CA ILE A 74 -19.61 -8.35 6.14
C ILE A 74 -19.30 -9.41 5.09
N CYS A 75 -18.94 -9.01 3.87
CA CYS A 75 -18.52 -9.95 2.84
C CYS A 75 -17.24 -10.69 3.25
N GLU A 76 -16.23 -9.97 3.74
CA GLU A 76 -14.96 -10.55 4.18
C GLU A 76 -15.16 -11.54 5.34
N ALA A 77 -16.03 -11.23 6.29
CA ALA A 77 -16.42 -12.13 7.36
C ALA A 77 -17.12 -13.40 6.81
N ARG A 78 -17.98 -13.25 5.78
CA ARG A 78 -18.66 -14.38 5.13
C ARG A 78 -17.68 -15.27 4.37
N VAL A 79 -16.78 -14.70 3.57
CA VAL A 79 -15.76 -15.43 2.81
C VAL A 79 -14.78 -16.12 3.74
N SER A 80 -14.27 -15.43 4.77
CA SER A 80 -13.33 -16.00 5.74
C SER A 80 -13.94 -17.13 6.59
N SER A 81 -15.26 -17.12 6.81
CA SER A 81 -15.95 -18.19 7.55
C SER A 81 -16.11 -19.49 6.76
N ARG A 82 -15.91 -19.47 5.43
CA ARG A 82 -16.12 -20.63 4.56
C ARG A 82 -14.79 -21.30 4.26
N SER A 83 -14.75 -22.63 4.41
CA SER A 83 -13.55 -23.42 4.10
C SER A 83 -13.34 -23.62 2.60
N ASN A 84 -14.41 -23.53 1.79
CA ASN A 84 -14.37 -23.62 0.33
C ASN A 84 -15.48 -22.75 -0.24
N THR A 85 -15.13 -21.67 -0.92
CA THR A 85 -16.07 -20.74 -1.56
C THR A 85 -15.41 -20.11 -2.78
N ASP A 86 -16.16 -19.91 -3.87
CA ASP A 86 -15.73 -19.15 -5.05
C ASP A 86 -16.20 -17.67 -4.97
N GLU A 87 -16.65 -17.26 -3.78
CA GLU A 87 -17.15 -15.92 -3.52
C GLU A 87 -15.97 -14.97 -3.25
N GLU A 88 -15.98 -13.83 -3.93
CA GLU A 88 -14.97 -12.78 -3.83
C GLU A 88 -15.64 -11.45 -3.45
N CYS A 89 -15.02 -10.66 -2.58
CA CYS A 89 -15.56 -9.36 -2.12
C CYS A 89 -15.15 -8.18 -3.01
N THR A 90 -14.83 -8.45 -4.28
CA THR A 90 -14.32 -7.43 -5.21
C THR A 90 -15.38 -6.41 -5.60
N GLU A 91 -16.66 -6.78 -5.63
CA GLU A 91 -17.78 -5.87 -5.85
C GLU A 91 -17.88 -4.84 -4.71
N GLU A 92 -17.95 -5.29 -3.46
CA GLU A 92 -18.02 -4.42 -2.29
C GLU A 92 -16.77 -3.54 -2.14
N LEU A 93 -15.60 -4.09 -2.50
CA LEU A 93 -14.35 -3.32 -2.51
C LEU A 93 -14.40 -2.18 -3.53
N PHE A 94 -14.85 -2.44 -4.76
CA PHE A 94 -14.94 -1.40 -5.78
C PHE A 94 -16.02 -0.37 -5.45
N ASP A 95 -17.15 -0.77 -4.85
CA ASP A 95 -18.16 0.16 -4.34
C ASP A 95 -17.54 1.13 -3.33
N PHE A 96 -16.84 0.61 -2.31
CA PHE A 96 -16.20 1.41 -1.28
C PHE A 96 -15.12 2.35 -1.86
N LEU A 97 -14.25 1.82 -2.73
CA LEU A 97 -13.20 2.61 -3.38
C LEU A 97 -13.80 3.73 -4.24
N HIS A 98 -14.86 3.45 -4.99
CA HIS A 98 -15.53 4.45 -5.81
C HIS A 98 -16.07 5.61 -4.96
N ALA A 99 -16.73 5.31 -3.85
CA ALA A 99 -17.25 6.33 -2.95
C ALA A 99 -16.14 7.15 -2.28
N ARG A 100 -15.09 6.49 -1.77
CA ARG A 100 -13.95 7.15 -1.13
C ARG A 100 -13.23 8.06 -2.11
N ASP A 101 -12.93 7.56 -3.32
CA ASP A 101 -12.18 8.30 -4.32
C ASP A 101 -13.01 9.46 -4.90
N HIS A 102 -14.34 9.30 -5.00
CA HIS A 102 -15.24 10.41 -5.30
C HIS A 102 -15.13 11.52 -4.24
N CYS A 103 -15.15 11.18 -2.95
CA CYS A 103 -14.95 12.14 -1.87
C CYS A 103 -13.56 12.82 -1.93
N VAL A 104 -12.49 12.04 -2.13
CA VAL A 104 -11.12 12.57 -2.26
C VAL A 104 -11.02 13.52 -3.46
N SER A 105 -11.64 13.16 -4.59
CA SER A 105 -11.65 14.00 -5.80
C SER A 105 -12.28 15.38 -5.55
N ILE A 106 -13.35 15.43 -4.75
CA ILE A 106 -14.00 16.69 -4.38
C ILE A 106 -13.14 17.50 -3.41
N ASN A 107 -12.51 16.84 -2.43
CA ASN A 107 -11.82 17.53 -1.34
C ASN A 107 -10.35 17.89 -1.63
N HIS A 108 -9.63 17.17 -2.50
CA HIS A 108 -8.25 17.54 -2.85
C HIS A 108 -8.19 18.83 -3.68
N THR A 109 -9.26 19.17 -4.41
CA THR A 109 -9.33 20.43 -5.17
C THR A 109 -9.60 21.65 -4.28
N THR A 110 -10.22 21.46 -3.11
CA THR A 110 -10.54 22.58 -2.19
C THR A 110 -9.35 22.95 -1.31
N THR A 111 -8.45 22.01 -0.98
CA THR A 111 -7.21 22.29 -0.24
C THR A 111 -6.10 22.89 -1.11
N GLY A 112 -6.15 22.70 -2.44
CA GLY A 112 -5.19 23.28 -3.39
C GLY A 112 -5.53 24.68 -3.92
N MET A 113 -6.72 25.24 -3.61
CA MET A 113 -7.21 26.47 -4.23
C MET A 113 -7.52 27.62 -3.25
N HIS A 114 -7.05 27.53 -2.00
CA HIS A 114 -7.11 28.62 -1.01
C HIS A 114 -5.76 29.37 -0.87
N SER A 115 -5.03 29.55 -1.97
CA SER A 115 -4.04 30.62 -2.08
C SER A 115 -4.62 31.77 -2.89
N ASN A 116 -5.22 32.74 -2.18
CA ASN A 116 -5.33 34.13 -2.62
C ASN A 116 -5.04 35.02 -1.40
#